data_AF-A0A554IDU9-F1
#
_entry.id   AF-A0A554IDU9-F1
#
_cell.length_a   1.000
_cell.length_b   1.000
_cell.length_c   1.000
_cell.angle_alpha   90.00
_cell.angle_beta   90.00
_cell.angle_gamma   90.00
#
_symmetry.space_group_name_H-M   'P 1'
#
loop_
_entity.id
_entity.type
_entity.pdbx_description
1 polymer ?
#
loop_
_entity_poly.entity_id
_entity_poly.type
_entity_poly.pdbx_seq_one_letter_code
_entity_poly.pdbx_strand_id
1 'polypeptide(L)'
;MTHSSREILKKDYGLDPDRIQVIPHGIHLILSTFGLLNPGKGIEYVIEALPKVVAKFPNVQFFVIGVTHPVVLEQAGENYRNFLIKKVYELNLADYVSFYNTYLDLNDLFRFLEATDVYLSPSLNPNQTVSGTLSYALGSGHPVISTAFAQAKQDITSEVGILIDFKNPQAFTDAIIKLLGNDRLRLQMGKNAYFRTRHMAWENVALSYMKYFSQFVPELTLGQRKLPPIKLAHLAKLTDNFGIIQFAKLIEPDLSSGYTLDDNARALIVATLHYKKFRIHSSLKLASIYLNFLYRVAKPDGHFDNYVNSNRAIDEQKNLQENLEDANARGLYALALVSTTKQIPKRFRKQAHFFFEQSFRKNIAFSSPRAIAFYIKALNCLLSKWKEPKTLAVLRYYCEQLMALYEKSHSPDWEWFEHYLTYSNAILPEALILGYKITGERRYLEVSEKTLNFLIKHTFKDSMYIPFGQSGWFPKGKTRQYFDQQPEDVAATVEVLNTMFQVTNGSTILSSPSKDRKHYKELANIAFNWFLGDNVLGQVVYDRTTGGCHDGIGEKFINLNQGAESTISYLLARLSFEG
;
A
#
# COMPACT_ATOMS: atom_id res chain seq x y z
N MET A 1 16.85 -33.35 0.74
CA MET A 1 17.43 -33.31 2.11
C MET A 1 18.49 -32.22 2.14
N THR A 2 18.60 -31.44 3.21
CA THR A 2 19.61 -30.37 3.32
C THR A 2 20.86 -30.86 4.05
N HIS A 3 21.96 -30.13 3.95
CA HIS A 3 23.18 -30.40 4.73
C HIS A 3 22.91 -30.33 6.24
N SER A 4 22.01 -29.47 6.69
CA SER A 4 21.60 -29.40 8.10
C SER A 4 20.93 -30.69 8.58
N SER A 5 20.08 -31.31 7.77
CA SER A 5 19.48 -32.62 8.09
C SER A 5 20.53 -33.74 8.14
N ARG A 6 21.55 -33.70 7.27
CA ARG A 6 22.69 -34.64 7.35
C ARG A 6 23.40 -34.55 8.69
N GLU A 7 23.66 -33.34 9.19
CA GLU A 7 24.36 -33.15 10.46
C GLU A 7 23.51 -33.58 11.67
N ILE A 8 22.19 -33.39 11.63
CA ILE A 8 21.27 -33.92 12.65
C ILE A 8 21.31 -35.46 12.68
N LEU A 9 21.27 -36.12 11.51
CA LEU A 9 21.34 -37.58 11.41
C LEU A 9 22.67 -38.16 11.93
N LYS A 10 23.78 -37.44 11.77
CA LYS A 10 25.08 -37.83 12.31
C LYS A 10 25.14 -37.62 13.83
N LYS A 11 24.72 -36.44 14.30
CA LYS A 11 24.87 -36.03 15.70
C LYS A 11 23.89 -36.71 16.65
N ASP A 12 22.62 -36.75 16.26
CA ASP A 12 21.53 -37.13 17.16
C ASP A 12 21.13 -38.60 16.99
N TYR A 13 21.47 -39.19 15.84
CA TYR A 13 21.11 -40.58 15.49
C TYR A 13 22.32 -41.49 15.23
N GLY A 14 23.55 -40.99 15.32
CA GLY A 14 24.79 -41.79 15.23
C GLY A 14 25.00 -42.51 13.90
N LEU A 15 24.35 -42.06 12.83
CA LEU A 15 24.42 -42.72 11.53
C LEU A 15 25.80 -42.48 10.87
N ASP A 16 26.34 -43.55 10.29
CA ASP A 16 27.62 -43.54 9.57
C ASP A 16 27.59 -42.51 8.42
N PRO A 17 28.51 -41.52 8.41
CA PRO A 17 28.59 -40.48 7.38
C PRO A 17 28.65 -41.01 5.95
N ASP A 18 29.23 -42.20 5.73
CA ASP A 18 29.42 -42.83 4.42
C ASP A 18 28.13 -43.50 3.92
N ARG A 19 27.13 -43.63 4.79
CA ARG A 19 25.79 -44.15 4.48
C ARG A 19 24.73 -43.06 4.34
N ILE A 20 25.10 -41.78 4.47
CA ILE A 20 24.18 -40.64 4.35
C ILE A 20 24.50 -39.82 3.11
N GLN A 21 23.61 -39.88 2.11
CA GLN A 21 23.71 -39.07 0.90
C GLN A 21 22.73 -37.90 0.93
N VAL A 22 23.23 -36.68 0.73
CA VAL A 22 22.39 -35.49 0.55
C VAL A 22 21.82 -35.53 -0.86
N ILE A 23 20.54 -35.89 -0.99
CA ILE A 23 19.81 -35.80 -2.25
C ILE A 23 19.18 -34.40 -2.34
N PRO A 24 19.56 -33.57 -3.33
CA PRO A 24 18.90 -32.29 -3.57
C PRO A 24 17.40 -32.50 -3.76
N HIS A 25 16.57 -31.58 -3.26
CA HIS A 25 15.16 -31.62 -3.61
C HIS A 25 15.00 -31.31 -5.10
N GLY A 26 14.36 -32.20 -5.84
CA GLY A 26 13.97 -31.93 -7.22
C GLY A 26 12.93 -30.82 -7.24
N ILE A 27 13.15 -29.80 -8.07
CA ILE A 27 12.14 -28.79 -8.40
C ILE A 27 11.56 -29.23 -9.73
N HIS A 28 10.26 -29.52 -9.76
CA HIS A 28 9.54 -29.74 -11.02
C HIS A 28 9.21 -28.41 -11.66
N LEU A 29 9.36 -28.32 -12.98
CA LEU A 29 8.86 -27.18 -13.76
C LEU A 29 7.40 -27.45 -14.13
N ILE A 30 6.48 -26.62 -13.68
CA ILE A 30 5.05 -26.92 -13.81
C ILE A 30 4.40 -26.05 -14.89
N LEU A 31 3.90 -26.71 -15.92
CA LEU A 31 2.98 -26.16 -16.90
C LEU A 31 1.57 -26.48 -16.44
N SER A 32 0.63 -25.54 -16.59
CA SER A 32 -0.77 -25.85 -16.27
C SER A 32 -1.78 -25.23 -17.22
N THR A 33 -2.91 -25.91 -17.35
CA THR A 33 -4.15 -25.37 -17.90
C THR A 33 -5.28 -25.79 -16.99
N PHE A 34 -6.28 -24.93 -16.81
CA PHE A 34 -7.44 -25.27 -16.01
C PHE A 34 -8.74 -24.74 -16.60
N GLY A 35 -9.85 -25.36 -16.20
CA GLY A 35 -11.21 -24.96 -16.55
C GLY A 35 -12.06 -26.14 -17.02
N LEU A 36 -13.22 -25.82 -17.60
CA LEU A 36 -14.10 -26.86 -18.14
C LEU A 36 -13.54 -27.42 -19.45
N LEU A 37 -13.25 -28.73 -19.48
CA LEU A 37 -12.71 -29.41 -20.66
C LEU A 37 -13.77 -29.52 -21.75
N ASN A 38 -13.37 -29.17 -22.96
CA ASN A 38 -14.13 -29.38 -24.20
C ASN A 38 -13.17 -29.33 -25.41
N PRO A 39 -13.55 -29.86 -26.58
CA PRO A 39 -12.71 -29.85 -27.78
C PRO A 39 -12.21 -28.48 -28.22
N GLY A 40 -12.99 -27.41 -27.94
CA GLY A 40 -12.59 -26.04 -28.22
C GLY A 40 -11.41 -25.54 -27.37
N LYS A 41 -10.96 -26.29 -26.35
CA LYS A 41 -9.80 -25.93 -25.54
C LYS A 41 -8.46 -26.23 -26.21
N GLY A 42 -8.39 -27.11 -27.22
CA GLY A 42 -7.17 -27.37 -28.00
C GLY A 42 -5.99 -27.95 -27.22
N ILE A 43 -6.25 -28.69 -26.12
CA ILE A 43 -5.21 -29.21 -25.22
C ILE A 43 -4.32 -30.23 -25.94
N GLU A 44 -4.85 -30.92 -26.95
CA GLU A 44 -4.12 -31.87 -27.79
C GLU A 44 -2.88 -31.26 -28.44
N TYR A 45 -2.91 -30.00 -28.83
CA TYR A 45 -1.78 -29.32 -29.45
C TYR A 45 -0.65 -29.02 -28.45
N VAL A 46 -0.98 -28.86 -27.18
CA VAL A 46 0.03 -28.77 -26.10
C VAL A 46 0.65 -30.14 -25.87
N ILE A 47 -0.17 -31.20 -25.80
CA ILE A 47 0.33 -32.57 -25.60
C ILE A 47 1.28 -32.97 -26.74
N GLU A 48 0.93 -32.63 -27.99
CA GLU A 48 1.79 -32.85 -29.16
C GLU A 48 3.11 -32.07 -29.12
N ALA A 49 3.16 -30.94 -28.40
CA ALA A 49 4.36 -30.13 -28.24
C ALA A 49 5.35 -30.68 -27.21
N LEU A 50 4.87 -31.47 -26.24
CA LEU A 50 5.63 -31.90 -25.07
C LEU A 50 6.81 -32.84 -25.34
N PRO A 51 6.84 -33.75 -26.33
CA PRO A 51 7.98 -34.67 -26.51
C PRO A 51 9.33 -33.95 -26.63
N LYS A 52 9.37 -32.85 -27.39
CA LYS A 52 10.58 -32.01 -27.54
C LYS A 52 10.91 -31.22 -26.27
N VAL A 53 9.88 -30.79 -25.52
CA VAL A 53 10.06 -30.07 -24.25
C VAL A 53 10.66 -31.01 -23.20
N VAL A 54 10.10 -32.20 -23.04
CA VAL A 54 10.54 -33.23 -22.09
C VAL A 54 11.96 -33.67 -22.37
N ALA A 55 12.33 -33.86 -23.65
CA ALA A 55 13.69 -34.21 -24.03
C ALA A 55 14.74 -33.17 -23.56
N LYS A 56 14.34 -31.90 -23.42
CA LYS A 56 15.20 -30.81 -22.94
C LYS A 56 15.05 -30.54 -21.43
N PHE A 57 13.86 -30.75 -20.88
CA PHE A 57 13.49 -30.49 -19.49
C PHE A 57 12.81 -31.73 -18.89
N PRO A 58 13.58 -32.77 -18.50
CA PRO A 58 13.03 -34.04 -18.03
C PRO A 58 12.32 -33.95 -16.66
N ASN A 59 12.39 -32.80 -15.99
CA ASN A 59 11.68 -32.53 -14.73
C ASN A 59 10.36 -31.77 -14.93
N VAL A 60 9.94 -31.49 -16.18
CA VAL A 60 8.69 -30.79 -16.48
C VAL A 60 7.47 -31.64 -16.13
N GLN A 61 6.40 -31.00 -15.66
CA GLN A 61 5.10 -31.60 -15.42
C GLN A 61 4.02 -30.72 -16.04
N PHE A 62 3.07 -31.33 -16.75
CA PHE A 62 1.92 -30.62 -17.31
C PHE A 62 0.63 -31.05 -16.63
N PHE A 63 -0.02 -30.11 -15.96
CA PHE A 63 -1.26 -30.34 -15.24
C PHE A 63 -2.46 -29.86 -16.06
N VAL A 64 -3.37 -30.79 -16.34
CA VAL A 64 -4.68 -30.51 -16.95
C VAL A 64 -5.75 -30.60 -15.85
N ILE A 65 -6.24 -29.45 -15.43
CA ILE A 65 -7.06 -29.32 -14.22
C ILE A 65 -8.50 -28.98 -14.59
N GLY A 66 -9.45 -29.76 -14.06
CA GLY A 66 -10.87 -29.48 -14.19
C GLY A 66 -11.68 -30.65 -14.75
N VAL A 67 -13.00 -30.47 -14.69
CA VAL A 67 -14.00 -31.43 -15.14
C VAL A 67 -14.41 -31.16 -16.58
N THR A 68 -15.01 -32.17 -17.22
CA THR A 68 -15.60 -31.99 -18.55
C THR A 68 -16.79 -31.05 -18.46
N HIS A 69 -16.93 -30.15 -19.44
CA HIS A 69 -18.02 -29.17 -19.45
C HIS A 69 -19.38 -29.89 -19.35
N PRO A 70 -20.33 -29.47 -18.49
CA PRO A 70 -21.57 -30.23 -18.26
C PRO A 70 -22.35 -30.57 -19.53
N VAL A 71 -22.50 -29.61 -20.44
CA VAL A 71 -23.15 -29.82 -21.75
C VAL A 71 -22.40 -30.83 -22.63
N VAL A 72 -21.07 -30.83 -22.60
CA VAL A 72 -20.25 -31.78 -23.38
C VAL A 72 -20.32 -33.17 -22.77
N LEU A 73 -20.31 -33.26 -21.44
CA LEU A 73 -20.46 -34.51 -20.70
C LEU A 73 -21.81 -35.17 -20.99
N GLU A 74 -22.89 -34.39 -21.05
CA GLU A 74 -24.22 -34.88 -21.40
C GLU A 74 -24.30 -35.38 -22.85
N GLN A 75 -23.70 -34.65 -23.80
CA GLN A 75 -23.81 -34.95 -25.23
C GLN A 75 -22.85 -36.04 -25.72
N ALA A 76 -21.64 -36.08 -25.15
CA ALA A 76 -20.52 -36.86 -25.67
C ALA A 76 -19.73 -37.60 -24.58
N GLY A 77 -20.18 -37.57 -23.32
CA GLY A 77 -19.46 -38.19 -22.21
C GLY A 77 -18.04 -37.63 -22.03
N GLU A 78 -17.12 -38.48 -21.58
CA GLU A 78 -15.70 -38.15 -21.39
C GLU A 78 -14.86 -38.33 -22.68
N ASN A 79 -15.49 -38.38 -23.86
CA ASN A 79 -14.80 -38.68 -25.13
C ASN A 79 -13.56 -37.81 -25.37
N TYR A 80 -13.66 -36.51 -25.13
CA TYR A 80 -12.53 -35.60 -25.32
C TYR A 80 -11.41 -35.83 -24.30
N ARG A 81 -11.72 -36.05 -23.01
CA ARG A 81 -10.70 -36.38 -22.01
C ARG A 81 -10.01 -37.70 -22.33
N ASN A 82 -10.78 -38.72 -22.66
CA ASN A 82 -10.27 -40.05 -23.03
C ASN A 82 -9.38 -39.96 -24.28
N PHE A 83 -9.74 -39.13 -25.26
CA PHE A 83 -8.90 -38.81 -26.41
C PHE A 83 -7.55 -38.19 -25.99
N LEU A 84 -7.55 -37.21 -25.09
CA LEU A 84 -6.32 -36.60 -24.58
C LEU A 84 -5.45 -37.62 -23.83
N ILE A 85 -6.05 -38.45 -22.96
CA ILE A 85 -5.35 -39.51 -22.21
C ILE A 85 -4.72 -40.51 -23.19
N LYS A 86 -5.47 -40.97 -24.20
CA LYS A 86 -4.95 -41.88 -25.22
C LYS A 86 -3.73 -41.29 -25.93
N LYS A 87 -3.79 -40.01 -26.31
CA LYS A 87 -2.69 -39.30 -26.96
C LYS A 87 -1.44 -39.18 -26.06
N VAL A 88 -1.63 -38.98 -24.75
CA VAL A 88 -0.52 -39.00 -23.77
C VAL A 88 0.19 -40.36 -23.77
N TYR A 89 -0.55 -41.47 -23.80
CA TYR A 89 0.05 -42.81 -23.88
C TYR A 89 0.72 -43.07 -25.23
N GLU A 90 0.09 -42.69 -26.35
CA GLU A 90 0.65 -42.83 -27.71
C GLU A 90 1.99 -42.09 -27.86
N LEU A 91 2.17 -40.99 -27.15
CA LEU A 91 3.40 -40.18 -27.17
C LEU A 91 4.39 -40.49 -26.04
N ASN A 92 4.12 -41.52 -25.22
CA ASN A 92 4.94 -41.89 -24.05
C ASN A 92 5.12 -40.75 -23.04
N LEU A 93 4.06 -39.99 -22.75
CA LEU A 93 4.06 -38.83 -21.87
C LEU A 93 3.39 -39.08 -20.51
N ALA A 94 3.10 -40.33 -20.15
CA ALA A 94 2.33 -40.67 -18.95
C ALA A 94 2.97 -40.15 -17.64
N ASP A 95 4.31 -40.10 -17.56
CA ASP A 95 5.04 -39.58 -16.40
C ASP A 95 5.13 -38.05 -16.35
N TYR A 96 4.65 -37.36 -17.40
CA TYR A 96 4.80 -35.91 -17.59
C TYR A 96 3.46 -35.17 -17.63
N VAL A 97 2.34 -35.86 -17.78
CA VAL A 97 1.01 -35.25 -17.90
C VAL A 97 0.07 -35.82 -16.85
N SER A 98 -0.44 -34.96 -15.97
CA SER A 98 -1.40 -35.33 -14.92
C SER A 98 -2.76 -34.66 -15.15
N PHE A 99 -3.82 -35.47 -15.10
CA PHE A 99 -5.20 -34.99 -15.19
C PHE A 99 -5.83 -34.93 -13.81
N TYR A 100 -6.21 -33.74 -13.36
CA TYR A 100 -6.94 -33.52 -12.11
C TYR A 100 -8.43 -33.30 -12.42
N ASN A 101 -9.20 -34.39 -12.42
CA ASN A 101 -10.63 -34.38 -12.75
C ASN A 101 -11.51 -33.94 -11.58
N THR A 102 -11.29 -32.72 -11.09
CA THR A 102 -12.00 -32.16 -9.95
C THR A 102 -12.42 -30.74 -10.24
N TYR A 103 -13.64 -30.37 -9.83
CA TYR A 103 -14.06 -28.98 -9.79
C TYR A 103 -13.46 -28.34 -8.53
N LEU A 104 -12.52 -27.42 -8.70
CA LEU A 104 -11.80 -26.80 -7.59
C LEU A 104 -12.53 -25.56 -7.08
N ASP A 105 -12.50 -25.39 -5.76
CA ASP A 105 -12.78 -24.07 -5.18
C ASP A 105 -11.62 -23.10 -5.45
N LEU A 106 -11.80 -21.82 -5.09
CA LEU A 106 -10.79 -20.80 -5.33
C LEU A 106 -9.48 -21.05 -4.59
N ASN A 107 -9.53 -21.60 -3.37
CA ASN A 107 -8.33 -21.82 -2.56
C ASN A 107 -7.48 -22.95 -3.16
N ASP A 108 -8.11 -24.05 -3.55
CA ASP A 108 -7.41 -25.16 -4.20
C ASP A 108 -6.89 -24.75 -5.58
N LEU A 109 -7.66 -23.96 -6.34
CA LEU A 109 -7.19 -23.40 -7.61
C LEU A 109 -5.95 -22.53 -7.42
N PHE A 110 -5.91 -21.68 -6.39
CA PHE A 110 -4.75 -20.84 -6.12
C PHE A 110 -3.51 -21.66 -5.75
N ARG A 111 -3.64 -22.81 -5.07
CA ARG A 111 -2.48 -23.70 -4.82
C ARG A 111 -1.89 -24.26 -6.13
N PHE A 112 -2.74 -24.61 -7.10
CA PHE A 112 -2.25 -25.04 -8.42
C PHE A 112 -1.60 -23.89 -9.20
N LEU A 113 -2.17 -22.69 -9.12
CA LEU A 113 -1.57 -21.50 -9.72
C LEU A 113 -0.22 -21.18 -9.07
N GLU A 114 -0.13 -21.14 -7.75
CA GLU A 114 1.14 -20.94 -7.02
C GLU A 114 2.23 -21.94 -7.45
N ALA A 115 1.86 -23.18 -7.75
CA ALA A 115 2.78 -24.19 -8.24
C ALA A 115 3.17 -24.00 -9.72
N THR A 116 2.40 -23.25 -10.52
CA THR A 116 2.58 -23.09 -11.97
C THR A 116 3.73 -22.16 -12.33
N ASP A 117 4.67 -22.62 -13.16
CA ASP A 117 5.72 -21.80 -13.76
C ASP A 117 5.24 -21.06 -15.01
N VAL A 118 4.46 -21.73 -15.87
CA VAL A 118 3.92 -21.17 -17.12
C VAL A 118 2.48 -21.66 -17.32
N TYR A 119 1.56 -20.72 -17.51
CA TYR A 119 0.17 -21.06 -17.80
C TYR A 119 -0.07 -21.17 -19.31
N LEU A 120 -0.78 -22.21 -19.74
CA LEU A 120 -1.07 -22.50 -21.14
C LEU A 120 -2.56 -22.30 -21.44
N SER A 121 -2.86 -21.47 -22.44
CA SER A 121 -4.23 -21.21 -22.89
C SER A 121 -4.40 -21.53 -24.39
N PRO A 122 -4.63 -22.82 -24.74
CA PRO A 122 -4.65 -23.30 -26.13
C PRO A 122 -6.01 -23.17 -26.86
N SER A 123 -6.90 -22.28 -26.41
CA SER A 123 -8.27 -22.18 -26.94
C SER A 123 -8.32 -22.06 -28.47
N LEU A 124 -9.22 -22.79 -29.11
CA LEU A 124 -9.39 -22.80 -30.57
C LEU A 124 -10.45 -21.81 -31.07
N ASN A 125 -11.21 -21.18 -30.18
CA ASN A 125 -12.25 -20.25 -30.56
C ASN A 125 -11.66 -18.82 -30.73
N PRO A 126 -11.48 -18.32 -31.95
CA PRO A 126 -10.91 -16.98 -32.17
C PRO A 126 -11.79 -15.86 -31.59
N ASN A 127 -13.10 -16.11 -31.49
CA ASN A 127 -14.10 -15.16 -31.02
C ASN A 127 -14.35 -15.23 -29.50
N GLN A 128 -13.56 -16.00 -28.75
CA GLN A 128 -13.71 -16.06 -27.30
C GLN A 128 -13.40 -14.68 -26.69
N THR A 129 -14.45 -13.98 -26.28
CA THR A 129 -14.36 -12.61 -25.76
C THR A 129 -13.90 -12.55 -24.31
N VAL A 130 -14.07 -13.64 -23.55
CA VAL A 130 -13.69 -13.71 -22.13
C VAL A 130 -13.19 -15.10 -21.76
N SER A 131 -12.17 -15.12 -20.92
CA SER A 131 -11.50 -16.29 -20.38
C SER A 131 -11.10 -15.98 -18.95
N GLY A 132 -11.97 -16.33 -18.00
CA GLY A 132 -11.67 -16.15 -16.58
C GLY A 132 -10.36 -16.84 -16.19
N THR A 133 -10.06 -18.00 -16.79
CA THR A 133 -8.86 -18.78 -16.49
C THR A 133 -7.57 -18.05 -16.90
N LEU A 134 -7.60 -17.31 -18.01
CA LEU A 134 -6.52 -16.42 -18.43
C LEU A 134 -6.35 -15.26 -17.45
N SER A 135 -7.46 -14.63 -17.04
CA SER A 135 -7.43 -13.53 -16.07
C SER A 135 -6.87 -13.96 -14.70
N TYR A 136 -7.21 -15.17 -14.23
CA TYR A 136 -6.62 -15.75 -13.02
C TYR A 136 -5.12 -16.00 -13.16
N ALA A 137 -4.67 -16.58 -14.28
CA ALA A 137 -3.25 -16.84 -14.50
C ALA A 137 -2.41 -15.56 -14.53
N LEU A 138 -2.82 -14.57 -15.32
CA LEU A 138 -2.16 -13.25 -15.36
C LEU A 138 -2.26 -12.55 -14.00
N GLY A 139 -3.42 -12.66 -13.35
CA GLY A 139 -3.73 -12.09 -12.04
C GLY A 139 -2.90 -12.67 -10.89
N SER A 140 -2.47 -13.92 -11.01
CA SER A 140 -1.56 -14.58 -10.08
C SER A 140 -0.09 -14.39 -10.44
N GLY A 141 0.21 -13.65 -11.51
CA GLY A 141 1.57 -13.32 -11.89
C GLY A 141 2.30 -14.44 -12.62
N HIS A 142 1.58 -15.26 -13.38
CA HIS A 142 2.20 -16.28 -14.25
C HIS A 142 2.36 -15.75 -15.67
N PRO A 143 3.52 -15.99 -16.32
CA PRO A 143 3.63 -15.80 -17.75
C PRO A 143 2.71 -16.77 -18.49
N VAL A 144 2.11 -16.29 -19.57
CA VAL A 144 1.13 -17.05 -20.34
C VAL A 144 1.63 -17.36 -21.75
N ILE A 145 1.43 -18.58 -22.21
CA ILE A 145 1.48 -18.92 -23.64
C ILE A 145 0.04 -19.19 -24.10
N SER A 146 -0.44 -18.43 -25.08
CA SER A 146 -1.84 -18.53 -25.52
C SER A 146 -1.98 -18.43 -27.03
N THR A 147 -2.96 -19.13 -27.57
CA THR A 147 -3.45 -18.89 -28.92
C THR A 147 -4.07 -17.50 -29.05
N ALA A 148 -3.98 -16.90 -30.24
CA ALA A 148 -4.38 -15.51 -30.47
C ALA A 148 -5.92 -15.29 -30.60
N PHE A 149 -6.70 -15.69 -29.60
CA PHE A 149 -8.13 -15.37 -29.49
C PHE A 149 -8.38 -13.93 -29.01
N ALA A 150 -9.63 -13.44 -29.12
CA ALA A 150 -9.97 -12.03 -28.95
C ALA A 150 -9.43 -11.38 -27.67
N GLN A 151 -9.68 -11.95 -26.48
CA GLN A 151 -9.11 -11.41 -25.23
C GLN A 151 -7.58 -11.56 -25.17
N ALA A 152 -7.05 -12.72 -25.57
CA ALA A 152 -5.61 -12.97 -25.53
C ALA A 152 -4.81 -11.93 -26.34
N LYS A 153 -5.32 -11.49 -27.50
CA LYS A 153 -4.74 -10.41 -28.31
C LYS A 153 -4.68 -9.06 -27.60
N GLN A 154 -5.58 -8.81 -26.65
CA GLN A 154 -5.62 -7.56 -25.88
C GLN A 154 -4.71 -7.64 -24.66
N ASP A 155 -4.77 -8.76 -23.93
CA ASP A 155 -4.12 -8.89 -22.62
C ASP A 155 -2.65 -9.34 -22.74
N ILE A 156 -2.30 -10.13 -23.76
CA ILE A 156 -0.98 -10.76 -23.88
C ILE A 156 -0.09 -9.93 -24.81
N THR A 157 0.81 -9.19 -24.19
CA THR A 157 1.93 -8.51 -24.84
C THR A 157 3.24 -9.29 -24.66
N SER A 158 4.28 -8.91 -25.40
CA SER A 158 5.63 -9.48 -25.25
C SER A 158 6.23 -9.30 -23.85
N GLU A 159 5.63 -8.45 -23.01
CA GLU A 159 6.05 -8.22 -21.64
C GLU A 159 5.46 -9.19 -20.62
N VAL A 160 4.36 -9.89 -20.96
CA VAL A 160 3.62 -10.76 -20.02
C VAL A 160 3.48 -12.20 -20.50
N GLY A 161 3.70 -12.46 -21.78
CA GLY A 161 3.53 -13.78 -22.35
C GLY A 161 3.90 -13.87 -23.82
N ILE A 162 3.46 -14.95 -24.45
CA ILE A 162 3.71 -15.27 -25.85
C ILE A 162 2.38 -15.64 -26.51
N LEU A 163 2.02 -14.91 -27.56
CA LEU A 163 0.92 -15.26 -28.45
C LEU A 163 1.41 -16.19 -29.55
N ILE A 164 0.63 -17.22 -29.84
CA ILE A 164 0.93 -18.19 -30.90
C ILE A 164 -0.29 -18.43 -31.80
N ASP A 165 -0.03 -19.03 -32.96
CA ASP A 165 -1.08 -19.42 -33.89
C ASP A 165 -1.89 -20.63 -33.38
N PHE A 166 -3.15 -20.71 -33.82
CA PHE A 166 -4.02 -21.83 -33.49
C PHE A 166 -3.50 -23.12 -34.13
N LYS A 167 -3.73 -24.25 -33.45
CA LYS A 167 -3.43 -25.59 -33.96
C LYS A 167 -1.95 -25.80 -34.34
N ASN A 168 -1.03 -25.16 -33.61
CA ASN A 168 0.40 -25.18 -33.90
C ASN A 168 1.22 -25.73 -32.71
N PRO A 169 1.42 -27.07 -32.61
CA PRO A 169 2.24 -27.68 -31.57
C PRO A 169 3.69 -27.18 -31.55
N GLN A 170 4.28 -26.90 -32.72
CA GLN A 170 5.67 -26.45 -32.78
C GLN A 170 5.84 -25.07 -32.13
N ALA A 171 4.89 -24.15 -32.32
CA ALA A 171 4.91 -22.85 -31.66
C ALA A 171 4.79 -22.98 -30.13
N PHE A 172 4.00 -23.94 -29.64
CA PHE A 172 3.98 -24.27 -28.20
C PHE A 172 5.35 -24.79 -27.73
N THR A 173 5.98 -25.72 -28.46
CA THR A 173 7.31 -26.24 -28.12
C THR A 173 8.31 -25.10 -27.97
N ASP A 174 8.39 -24.21 -28.95
CA ASP A 174 9.37 -23.13 -28.99
C ASP A 174 9.14 -22.12 -27.85
N ALA A 175 7.87 -21.75 -27.62
CA ALA A 175 7.49 -20.82 -26.56
C ALA A 175 7.75 -21.41 -25.16
N ILE A 176 7.41 -22.68 -24.93
CA ILE A 176 7.66 -23.37 -23.66
C ILE A 176 9.16 -23.47 -23.40
N ILE A 177 9.95 -23.93 -24.38
CA ILE A 177 11.41 -24.03 -24.23
C ILE A 177 12.05 -22.68 -23.95
N LYS A 178 11.56 -21.60 -24.58
CA LYS A 178 12.04 -20.24 -24.35
C LYS A 178 11.83 -19.79 -22.90
N LEU A 179 10.63 -20.02 -22.33
CA LEU A 179 10.32 -19.58 -20.97
C LEU A 179 10.93 -20.49 -19.89
N LEU A 180 10.97 -21.80 -20.12
CA LEU A 180 11.62 -22.74 -19.19
C LEU A 180 13.16 -22.61 -19.23
N GLY A 181 13.73 -22.21 -20.38
CA GLY A 181 15.18 -22.00 -20.52
C GLY A 181 15.68 -20.64 -20.05
N ASN A 182 14.80 -19.73 -19.58
CA ASN A 182 15.19 -18.38 -19.14
C ASN A 182 14.36 -17.92 -17.94
N ASP A 183 14.85 -18.25 -16.73
CA ASP A 183 14.20 -17.88 -15.46
C ASP A 183 14.00 -16.38 -15.31
N ARG A 184 14.99 -15.57 -15.72
CA ARG A 184 14.90 -14.10 -15.62
C ARG A 184 13.73 -13.58 -16.45
N LEU A 185 13.58 -14.07 -17.68
CA LEU A 185 12.46 -13.70 -18.56
C LEU A 185 11.13 -14.16 -17.97
N ARG A 186 11.04 -15.43 -17.53
CA ARG A 186 9.84 -16.03 -16.94
C ARG A 186 9.36 -15.22 -15.74
N LEU A 187 10.26 -14.95 -14.79
CA LEU A 187 9.95 -14.17 -13.58
C LEU A 187 9.60 -12.72 -13.88
N GLN A 188 10.26 -12.09 -14.86
CA GLN A 188 9.94 -10.72 -15.25
C GLN A 188 8.55 -10.64 -15.91
N MET A 189 8.22 -11.57 -16.80
CA MET A 189 6.91 -11.63 -17.42
C MET A 189 5.80 -11.88 -16.40
N GLY A 190 6.04 -12.77 -15.44
CA GLY A 190 5.11 -13.01 -14.33
C GLY A 190 4.84 -11.76 -13.49
N LYS A 191 5.90 -11.04 -13.11
CA LYS A 191 5.76 -9.75 -12.42
C LYS A 191 4.93 -8.76 -13.24
N ASN A 192 5.26 -8.59 -14.52
CA ASN A 192 4.55 -7.68 -15.41
C ASN A 192 3.06 -8.08 -15.53
N ALA A 193 2.75 -9.37 -15.63
CA ALA A 193 1.39 -9.88 -15.67
C ALA A 193 0.61 -9.50 -14.40
N TYR A 194 1.23 -9.69 -13.23
CA TYR A 194 0.62 -9.30 -11.95
C TYR A 194 0.32 -7.79 -11.89
N PHE A 195 1.30 -6.94 -12.20
CA PHE A 195 1.13 -5.48 -12.15
C PHE A 195 0.09 -4.99 -13.16
N ARG A 196 0.15 -5.50 -14.40
CA ARG A 196 -0.77 -5.07 -15.47
C ARG A 196 -2.21 -5.47 -15.21
N THR A 197 -2.47 -6.52 -14.41
CA THR A 197 -3.85 -6.96 -14.11
C THR A 197 -4.47 -6.31 -12.86
N ARG A 198 -3.74 -5.46 -12.10
CA ARG A 198 -4.31 -4.89 -10.85
C ARG A 198 -5.55 -4.04 -11.08
N HIS A 199 -5.62 -3.32 -12.19
CA HIS A 199 -6.81 -2.55 -12.57
C HIS A 199 -8.04 -3.45 -12.87
N MET A 200 -7.84 -4.75 -13.13
CA MET A 200 -8.90 -5.73 -13.35
C MET A 200 -9.43 -6.35 -12.05
N ALA A 201 -8.85 -6.01 -10.89
CA ALA A 201 -9.37 -6.46 -9.60
C ALA A 201 -10.80 -5.97 -9.40
N TRP A 202 -11.66 -6.80 -8.79
CA TRP A 202 -13.10 -6.52 -8.70
C TRP A 202 -13.44 -5.19 -8.04
N GLU A 203 -12.64 -4.72 -7.09
CA GLU A 203 -12.86 -3.40 -6.48
C GLU A 203 -12.72 -2.27 -7.52
N ASN A 204 -11.70 -2.34 -8.38
CA ASN A 204 -11.47 -1.37 -9.47
C ASN A 204 -12.51 -1.50 -10.59
N VAL A 205 -12.93 -2.72 -10.91
CA VAL A 205 -14.02 -2.98 -11.86
C VAL A 205 -15.33 -2.38 -11.34
N ALA A 206 -15.66 -2.59 -10.06
CA ALA A 206 -16.84 -2.02 -9.43
C ALA A 206 -16.81 -0.48 -9.43
N LEU A 207 -15.65 0.13 -9.16
CA LEU A 207 -15.47 1.58 -9.27
C LEU A 207 -15.72 2.08 -10.70
N SER A 208 -15.23 1.36 -11.69
CA SER A 208 -15.42 1.69 -13.11
C SER A 208 -16.89 1.65 -13.49
N TYR A 209 -17.63 0.62 -13.05
CA TYR A 209 -19.08 0.55 -13.23
C TYR A 209 -19.80 1.69 -12.51
N MET A 210 -19.46 1.98 -11.26
CA MET A 210 -20.08 3.08 -10.50
C MET A 210 -19.87 4.43 -11.18
N LYS A 211 -18.65 4.71 -11.66
CA LYS A 211 -18.32 5.94 -12.38
C LYS A 211 -19.09 6.05 -13.70
N TYR A 212 -19.33 4.93 -14.38
CA TYR A 212 -20.11 4.92 -15.61
C TYR A 212 -21.61 5.13 -15.31
N PHE A 213 -22.17 4.42 -14.34
CA PHE A 213 -23.58 4.56 -13.96
C PHE A 213 -23.91 5.95 -13.42
N SER A 214 -23.00 6.61 -12.70
CA SER A 214 -23.21 7.97 -12.20
C SER A 214 -23.32 9.03 -13.29
N GLN A 215 -22.96 8.71 -14.55
CA GLN A 215 -23.19 9.60 -15.70
C GLN A 215 -24.66 9.65 -16.11
N PHE A 216 -25.42 8.59 -15.79
CA PHE A 216 -26.84 8.45 -16.18
C PHE A 216 -27.78 8.56 -15.00
N VAL A 217 -27.30 8.30 -13.79
CA VAL A 217 -28.06 8.36 -12.54
C VAL A 217 -27.31 9.28 -11.56
N PRO A 218 -27.54 10.61 -11.61
CA PRO A 218 -26.86 11.57 -10.75
C PRO A 218 -27.01 11.29 -9.25
N GLU A 219 -28.07 10.58 -8.84
CA GLU A 219 -28.31 10.17 -7.45
C GLU A 219 -27.31 9.12 -6.96
N LEU A 220 -26.66 8.36 -7.87
CA LEU A 220 -25.49 7.53 -7.57
C LEU A 220 -24.24 8.41 -7.40
N THR A 221 -24.31 9.39 -6.49
CA THR A 221 -23.14 10.23 -6.18
C THR A 221 -22.10 9.40 -5.42
N LEU A 222 -20.84 9.50 -5.88
CA LEU A 222 -19.66 8.86 -5.29
C LEU A 222 -19.37 9.31 -3.83
N GLY A 223 -20.07 10.35 -3.35
CA GLY A 223 -19.84 10.99 -2.05
C GLY A 223 -20.34 10.21 -0.82
N GLN A 224 -21.16 9.17 -0.99
CA GLN A 224 -21.69 8.37 0.13
C GLN A 224 -21.06 6.97 0.21
N ARG A 225 -19.74 6.89 0.08
CA ARG A 225 -19.04 5.61 0.32
C ARG A 225 -19.05 5.29 1.79
N LYS A 226 -19.49 4.07 2.12
CA LYS A 226 -19.29 3.52 3.46
C LYS A 226 -17.79 3.42 3.72
N LEU A 227 -17.30 4.23 4.66
CA LEU A 227 -15.90 4.21 5.06
C LEU A 227 -15.52 2.80 5.53
N PRO A 228 -14.41 2.20 5.03
CA PRO A 228 -14.00 0.87 5.46
C PRO A 228 -13.79 0.79 6.98
N PRO A 229 -13.93 -0.40 7.59
CA PRO A 229 -13.59 -0.58 8.99
C PRO A 229 -12.10 -0.32 9.22
N ILE A 230 -11.73 0.18 10.39
CA ILE A 230 -10.33 0.40 10.74
C ILE A 230 -9.71 -0.95 11.10
N LYS A 231 -8.69 -1.36 10.34
CA LYS A 231 -7.94 -2.61 10.55
C LYS A 231 -6.49 -2.29 10.89
N LEU A 232 -5.98 -2.80 12.00
CA LEU A 232 -4.56 -2.68 12.38
C LEU A 232 -3.72 -3.91 12.01
N ALA A 233 -4.27 -4.86 11.22
CA ALA A 233 -3.61 -6.12 10.91
C ALA A 233 -2.28 -5.92 10.18
N HIS A 234 -2.27 -5.11 9.12
CA HIS A 234 -1.04 -4.81 8.39
C HIS A 234 -0.05 -3.94 9.19
N LEU A 235 -0.55 -2.96 9.96
CA LEU A 235 0.29 -2.20 10.90
C LEU A 235 1.00 -3.14 11.90
N ALA A 236 0.28 -4.14 12.43
CA ALA A 236 0.87 -5.15 13.30
C ALA A 236 1.83 -6.09 12.56
N LYS A 237 1.58 -6.39 11.27
CA LYS A 237 2.48 -7.19 10.44
C LYS A 237 3.83 -6.49 10.19
N LEU A 238 3.81 -5.17 9.98
CA LEU A 238 5.01 -4.34 9.84
C LEU A 238 5.76 -4.11 11.17
N THR A 239 5.21 -4.57 12.30
CA THR A 239 5.74 -4.29 13.63
C THR A 239 6.28 -5.54 14.29
N ASP A 240 7.55 -5.50 14.68
CA ASP A 240 8.13 -6.55 15.50
C ASP A 240 8.17 -6.12 16.98
N ASN A 241 8.96 -6.81 17.82
CA ASN A 241 9.07 -6.44 19.24
C ASN A 241 9.93 -5.20 19.51
N PHE A 242 10.51 -4.60 18.47
CA PHE A 242 11.40 -3.46 18.54
C PHE A 242 10.72 -2.17 18.07
N GLY A 243 10.07 -2.20 16.92
CA GLY A 243 9.41 -1.03 16.32
C GLY A 243 8.68 -1.40 15.03
N ILE A 244 8.16 -0.39 14.32
CA ILE A 244 7.64 -0.58 12.96
C ILE A 244 8.77 -0.47 11.92
N ILE A 245 8.80 -1.43 10.99
CA ILE A 245 9.75 -1.52 9.88
C ILE A 245 9.32 -0.55 8.77
N GLN A 246 10.26 0.21 8.21
CA GLN A 246 9.99 1.33 7.28
C GLN A 246 9.25 0.90 6.02
N PHE A 247 9.78 -0.11 5.31
CA PHE A 247 9.32 -0.47 3.98
C PHE A 247 8.76 -1.89 3.90
N ALA A 248 8.02 -2.15 2.82
CA ALA A 248 7.53 -3.48 2.47
C ALA A 248 7.84 -3.80 1.00
N LYS A 249 8.00 -5.08 0.70
CA LYS A 249 8.00 -5.63 -0.66
C LYS A 249 6.63 -6.25 -0.89
N LEU A 250 5.78 -5.55 -1.65
CA LEU A 250 4.34 -5.80 -1.68
C LEU A 250 3.77 -5.72 -0.25
N ILE A 251 3.39 -6.85 0.33
CA ILE A 251 2.77 -6.94 1.65
C ILE A 251 3.72 -7.48 2.73
N GLU A 252 4.94 -7.87 2.36
CA GLU A 252 5.92 -8.42 3.31
C GLU A 252 6.85 -7.34 3.83
N PRO A 253 7.07 -7.23 5.16
CA PRO A 253 7.99 -6.25 5.72
C PRO A 253 9.41 -6.44 5.17
N ASP A 254 10.03 -5.36 4.71
CA ASP A 254 11.42 -5.38 4.24
C ASP A 254 12.37 -5.15 5.40
N LEU A 255 12.77 -6.24 6.08
CA LEU A 255 13.57 -6.19 7.31
C LEU A 255 14.91 -5.43 7.13
N SER A 256 15.47 -5.40 5.91
CA SER A 256 16.70 -4.66 5.62
C SER A 256 16.52 -3.14 5.68
N SER A 257 15.29 -2.62 5.61
CA SER A 257 15.04 -1.19 5.68
C SER A 257 15.31 -0.62 7.07
N GLY A 258 15.17 -1.41 8.13
CA GLY A 258 15.30 -0.96 9.52
C GLY A 258 14.09 -0.13 9.97
N TYR A 259 14.34 0.85 10.85
CA TYR A 259 13.31 1.59 11.58
C TYR A 259 13.61 3.08 11.59
N THR A 260 12.57 3.92 11.65
CA THR A 260 12.69 5.36 11.85
C THR A 260 11.93 5.84 13.07
N LEU A 261 12.41 6.92 13.70
CA LEU A 261 11.62 7.69 14.66
C LEU A 261 10.33 8.19 14.01
N ASP A 262 10.40 8.65 12.77
CA ASP A 262 9.26 9.19 12.04
C ASP A 262 8.10 8.18 11.95
N ASP A 263 8.36 6.96 11.46
CA ASP A 263 7.33 5.92 11.37
C ASP A 263 6.84 5.47 12.75
N ASN A 264 7.74 5.27 13.71
CA ASN A 264 7.36 4.84 15.06
C ASN A 264 6.54 5.90 15.79
N ALA A 265 6.85 7.19 15.62
CA ALA A 265 6.10 8.29 16.21
C ALA A 265 4.67 8.37 15.63
N ARG A 266 4.53 8.26 14.31
CA ARG A 266 3.20 8.25 13.68
C ARG A 266 2.41 6.98 14.02
N ALA A 267 3.06 5.82 14.07
CA ALA A 267 2.43 4.57 14.49
C ALA A 267 1.95 4.63 15.96
N LEU A 268 2.71 5.30 16.84
CA LEU A 268 2.31 5.57 18.22
C LEU A 268 1.05 6.45 18.29
N ILE A 269 0.95 7.46 17.42
CA ILE A 269 -0.26 8.30 17.31
C ILE A 269 -1.46 7.43 16.90
N VAL A 270 -1.33 6.64 15.83
CA VAL A 270 -2.39 5.73 15.35
C VAL A 270 -2.84 4.77 16.45
N ALA A 271 -1.90 4.07 17.11
CA ALA A 271 -2.19 3.11 18.17
C ALA A 271 -2.90 3.78 19.37
N THR A 272 -2.50 5.01 19.70
CA THR A 272 -3.09 5.82 20.77
C THR A 272 -4.52 6.24 20.44
N LEU A 273 -4.76 6.78 19.24
CA LEU A 273 -6.08 7.21 18.78
C LEU A 273 -7.03 6.01 18.62
N HIS A 274 -6.54 4.90 18.10
CA HIS A 274 -7.32 3.67 17.99
C HIS A 274 -7.69 3.11 19.36
N TYR A 275 -6.74 3.04 20.30
CA TYR A 275 -7.04 2.62 21.67
C TYR A 275 -8.01 3.58 22.37
N LYS A 276 -7.89 4.89 22.15
CA LYS A 276 -8.83 5.90 22.66
C LYS A 276 -10.26 5.61 22.20
N LYS A 277 -10.44 5.25 20.93
CA LYS A 277 -11.75 5.00 20.30
C LYS A 277 -12.35 3.64 20.69
N PHE A 278 -11.56 2.57 20.61
CA PHE A 278 -12.10 1.20 20.68
C PHE A 278 -11.71 0.41 21.94
N ARG A 279 -10.74 0.90 22.73
CA ARG A 279 -10.24 0.22 23.94
C ARG A 279 -9.70 -1.20 23.73
N ILE A 280 -9.19 -1.50 22.53
CA ILE A 280 -8.67 -2.82 22.19
C ILE A 280 -7.25 -3.03 22.74
N HIS A 281 -7.04 -4.11 23.50
CA HIS A 281 -5.75 -4.38 24.16
C HIS A 281 -4.56 -4.51 23.19
N SER A 282 -4.77 -5.08 22.00
CA SER A 282 -3.70 -5.19 20.99
C SER A 282 -3.18 -3.82 20.53
N SER A 283 -4.02 -2.78 20.50
CA SER A 283 -3.58 -1.41 20.19
C SER A 283 -2.69 -0.84 21.28
N LEU A 284 -2.96 -1.16 22.55
CA LEU A 284 -2.11 -0.75 23.66
C LEU A 284 -0.75 -1.46 23.63
N LYS A 285 -0.72 -2.73 23.21
CA LYS A 285 0.54 -3.47 22.98
C LYS A 285 1.40 -2.79 21.91
N LEU A 286 0.81 -2.41 20.77
CA LEU A 286 1.50 -1.66 19.72
C LEU A 286 2.00 -0.30 20.25
N ALA A 287 1.15 0.46 20.94
CA ALA A 287 1.56 1.73 21.56
C ALA A 287 2.74 1.56 22.53
N SER A 288 2.81 0.44 23.26
CA SER A 288 3.96 0.14 24.13
C SER A 288 5.25 -0.06 23.36
N ILE A 289 5.20 -0.75 22.21
CA ILE A 289 6.38 -1.03 21.37
C ILE A 289 6.93 0.31 20.86
N TYR A 290 6.08 1.12 20.26
CA TYR A 290 6.50 2.39 19.67
C TYR A 290 6.98 3.40 20.74
N LEU A 291 6.32 3.46 21.91
CA LEU A 291 6.79 4.32 23.02
C LEU A 291 8.17 3.88 23.53
N ASN A 292 8.44 2.58 23.58
CA ASN A 292 9.75 2.05 23.95
C ASN A 292 10.81 2.33 22.86
N PHE A 293 10.43 2.31 21.58
CA PHE A 293 11.30 2.73 20.48
C PHE A 293 11.73 4.19 20.66
N LEU A 294 10.76 5.10 20.84
CA LEU A 294 11.03 6.53 21.07
C LEU A 294 11.96 6.75 22.27
N TYR A 295 11.80 5.98 23.35
CA TYR A 295 12.72 6.02 24.48
C TYR A 295 14.15 5.62 24.09
N ARG A 296 14.30 4.56 23.29
CA ARG A 296 15.62 4.04 22.93
C ARG A 296 16.41 4.97 22.02
N VAL A 297 15.73 5.75 21.18
CA VAL A 297 16.37 6.72 20.28
C VAL A 297 16.47 8.12 20.88
N ALA A 298 16.00 8.33 22.11
CA ALA A 298 16.12 9.61 22.81
C ALA A 298 17.56 9.89 23.26
N LYS A 299 18.02 11.12 23.05
CA LYS A 299 19.39 11.56 23.34
C LYS A 299 19.46 12.48 24.56
N PRO A 300 20.61 12.55 25.26
CA PRO A 300 20.79 13.42 26.42
C PRO A 300 20.65 14.93 26.15
N ASP A 301 20.84 15.35 24.90
CA ASP A 301 20.68 16.74 24.44
C ASP A 301 19.21 17.15 24.23
N GLY A 302 18.27 16.21 24.35
CA GLY A 302 16.84 16.43 24.17
C GLY A 302 16.34 16.13 22.75
N HIS A 303 17.24 15.85 21.81
CA HIS A 303 16.88 15.35 20.48
C HIS A 303 16.69 13.83 20.49
N PHE A 304 16.34 13.30 19.33
CA PHE A 304 16.17 11.89 19.05
C PHE A 304 16.93 11.53 17.77
N ASP A 305 17.57 10.37 17.75
CA ASP A 305 18.04 9.77 16.51
C ASP A 305 16.83 9.28 15.69
N ASN A 306 16.88 9.46 14.38
CA ASN A 306 15.83 8.98 13.49
C ASN A 306 16.11 7.55 13.03
N TYR A 307 17.27 7.29 12.43
CA TYR A 307 17.56 6.05 11.72
C TYR A 307 18.15 4.97 12.63
N VAL A 308 17.53 3.80 12.60
CA VAL A 308 18.02 2.57 13.24
C VAL A 308 18.06 1.46 12.20
N ASN A 309 19.22 0.82 12.01
CA ASN A 309 19.40 -0.18 10.97
C ASN A 309 18.70 -1.52 11.30
N SER A 310 18.75 -2.47 10.36
CA SER A 310 18.16 -3.80 10.50
C SER A 310 18.71 -4.62 11.68
N ASN A 311 19.92 -4.30 12.15
CA ASN A 311 20.54 -4.91 13.33
C ASN A 311 20.13 -4.22 14.63
N ARG A 312 19.17 -3.28 14.59
CA ARG A 312 18.66 -2.52 15.74
C ARG A 312 19.72 -1.63 16.42
N ALA A 313 20.74 -1.25 15.65
CA ALA A 313 21.77 -0.29 16.04
C ALA A 313 21.47 1.08 15.43
N ILE A 314 21.76 2.14 16.18
CA ILE A 314 21.66 3.52 15.69
C ILE A 314 22.57 3.68 14.48
N ASP A 315 22.04 4.22 13.38
CA ASP A 315 22.83 4.53 12.20
C ASP A 315 23.44 5.92 12.33
N GLU A 316 24.59 6.03 12.99
CA GLU A 316 25.23 7.31 13.28
C GLU A 316 25.52 8.12 12.02
N GLN A 317 25.99 7.47 10.96
CA GLN A 317 26.34 8.15 9.71
C GLN A 317 25.09 8.77 9.07
N LYS A 318 24.00 8.01 8.95
CA LYS A 318 22.77 8.51 8.34
C LYS A 318 22.13 9.61 9.17
N ASN A 319 22.13 9.47 10.50
CA ASN A 319 21.61 10.50 11.40
C ASN A 319 22.42 11.80 11.40
N LEU A 320 23.71 11.76 11.04
CA LEU A 320 24.55 12.96 10.90
C LEU A 320 24.36 13.67 9.55
N GLN A 321 23.98 12.93 8.50
CA GLN A 321 23.87 13.46 7.13
C GLN A 321 22.52 14.06 6.80
N GLU A 322 21.47 13.69 7.54
CA GLU A 322 20.10 14.09 7.24
C GLU A 322 19.55 15.14 8.23
N ASN A 323 18.60 15.95 7.76
CA ASN A 323 17.87 16.86 8.63
C ASN A 323 16.79 16.09 9.41
N LEU A 324 16.94 16.02 10.73
CA LEU A 324 16.08 15.23 11.60
C LEU A 324 14.95 16.04 12.27
N GLU A 325 14.77 17.32 11.91
CA GLU A 325 13.81 18.21 12.58
C GLU A 325 12.38 17.68 12.52
N ASP A 326 11.91 17.24 11.34
CA ASP A 326 10.55 16.72 11.16
C ASP A 326 10.31 15.47 12.03
N ALA A 327 11.25 14.52 12.02
CA ALA A 327 11.19 13.30 12.84
C ALA A 327 11.16 13.61 14.34
N ASN A 328 12.01 14.55 14.79
CA ASN A 328 12.06 14.98 16.18
C ASN A 328 10.74 15.64 16.62
N ALA A 329 10.21 16.57 15.81
CA ALA A 329 8.96 17.25 16.11
C ALA A 329 7.77 16.29 16.14
N ARG A 330 7.73 15.29 15.24
CA ARG A 330 6.73 14.20 15.25
C ARG A 330 6.85 13.31 16.48
N GLY A 331 8.07 12.98 16.90
CA GLY A 331 8.33 12.27 18.15
C GLY A 331 7.73 12.99 19.36
N LEU A 332 7.95 14.29 19.46
CA LEU A 332 7.36 15.13 20.52
C LEU A 332 5.84 15.21 20.44
N TYR A 333 5.29 15.31 19.24
CA TYR A 333 3.84 15.27 19.05
C TYR A 333 3.24 13.96 19.54
N ALA A 334 3.86 12.83 19.20
CA ALA A 334 3.42 11.52 19.67
C ALA A 334 3.47 11.42 21.21
N LEU A 335 4.56 11.88 21.85
CA LEU A 335 4.69 11.89 23.31
C LEU A 335 3.64 12.80 23.98
N ALA A 336 3.40 13.99 23.43
CA ALA A 336 2.38 14.92 23.91
C ALA A 336 0.96 14.34 23.77
N LEU A 337 0.65 13.68 22.65
CA LEU A 337 -0.64 13.04 22.45
C LEU A 337 -0.87 11.87 23.43
N VAL A 338 0.13 11.00 23.61
CA VAL A 338 0.06 9.88 24.56
C VAL A 338 -0.16 10.41 25.98
N SER A 339 0.64 11.38 26.42
CA SER A 339 0.57 11.92 27.78
C SER A 339 -0.78 12.55 28.13
N THR A 340 -1.45 13.14 27.14
CA THR A 340 -2.70 13.90 27.33
C THR A 340 -3.96 13.08 27.05
N THR A 341 -3.83 11.91 26.39
CA THR A 341 -4.97 11.03 26.08
C THR A 341 -5.43 10.25 27.32
N LYS A 342 -6.44 10.75 28.04
CA LYS A 342 -6.97 10.18 29.32
C LYS A 342 -7.19 8.66 29.29
N GLN A 343 -7.62 8.15 28.14
CA GLN A 343 -7.92 6.75 27.87
C GLN A 343 -6.69 5.84 28.07
N ILE A 344 -5.48 6.34 27.79
CA ILE A 344 -4.22 5.60 27.92
C ILE A 344 -3.86 5.38 29.41
N PRO A 345 -3.34 4.19 29.79
CA PRO A 345 -2.95 3.89 31.16
C PRO A 345 -1.99 4.94 31.75
N LYS A 346 -2.18 5.26 33.04
CA LYS A 346 -1.42 6.33 33.74
C LYS A 346 0.09 6.15 33.65
N ARG A 347 0.61 4.92 33.69
CA ARG A 347 2.05 4.62 33.55
C ARG A 347 2.60 5.13 32.22
N PHE A 348 1.95 4.80 31.11
CA PHE A 348 2.35 5.20 29.76
C PHE A 348 2.29 6.72 29.60
N ARG A 349 1.22 7.34 30.12
CA ARG A 349 1.08 8.80 30.09
C ARG A 349 2.18 9.53 30.83
N LYS A 350 2.52 9.04 32.04
CA LYS A 350 3.63 9.59 32.84
C LYS A 350 4.97 9.44 32.14
N GLN A 351 5.23 8.26 31.57
CA GLN A 351 6.46 7.99 30.83
C GLN A 351 6.59 8.91 29.60
N ALA A 352 5.54 9.02 28.79
CA ALA A 352 5.54 9.90 27.63
C ALA A 352 5.73 11.38 28.01
N HIS A 353 5.05 11.83 29.07
CA HIS A 353 5.22 13.19 29.57
C HIS A 353 6.64 13.45 30.07
N PHE A 354 7.24 12.50 30.79
CA PHE A 354 8.62 12.62 31.26
C PHE A 354 9.60 12.82 30.09
N PHE A 355 9.50 12.06 29.01
CA PHE A 355 10.37 12.23 27.86
C PHE A 355 10.13 13.53 27.11
N PHE A 356 8.87 13.93 26.94
CA PHE A 356 8.56 15.24 26.38
C PHE A 356 9.21 16.36 27.20
N GLU A 357 9.09 16.31 28.53
CA GLU A 357 9.66 17.30 29.45
C GLU A 357 11.18 17.37 29.37
N GLN A 358 11.88 16.24 29.19
CA GLN A 358 13.34 16.24 29.03
C GLN A 358 13.75 17.04 27.79
N SER A 359 13.11 16.79 26.65
CA SER A 359 13.36 17.56 25.42
C SER A 359 12.95 19.02 25.56
N PHE A 360 11.78 19.29 26.15
CA PHE A 360 11.25 20.65 26.33
C PHE A 360 12.17 21.52 27.19
N ARG A 361 12.78 20.96 28.24
CA ARG A 361 13.73 21.68 29.12
C ARG A 361 15.04 22.04 28.45
N LYS A 362 15.42 21.32 27.40
CA LYS A 362 16.62 21.59 26.61
C LYS A 362 16.41 22.70 25.57
N ASN A 363 15.18 23.22 25.44
CA ASN A 363 14.81 24.29 24.51
C ASN A 363 15.25 24.00 23.06
N ILE A 364 15.02 22.76 22.60
CA ILE A 364 15.25 22.39 21.20
C ILE A 364 14.50 23.33 20.25
N ALA A 365 15.18 23.75 19.19
CA ALA A 365 14.68 24.71 18.22
C ALA A 365 14.36 24.01 16.89
N PHE A 366 13.29 24.46 16.23
CA PHE A 366 12.91 24.01 14.90
C PHE A 366 12.87 25.20 13.94
N SER A 367 13.36 24.98 12.73
CA SER A 367 13.45 25.98 11.66
C SER A 367 12.67 25.57 10.40
N SER A 368 12.55 24.26 10.13
CA SER A 368 11.71 23.69 9.09
C SER A 368 10.23 24.05 9.36
N PRO A 369 9.49 24.58 8.36
CA PRO A 369 8.07 24.89 8.54
C PRO A 369 7.24 23.67 8.98
N ARG A 370 7.56 22.47 8.48
CA ARG A 370 6.83 21.23 8.84
C ARG A 370 7.16 20.82 10.28
N ALA A 371 8.43 20.86 10.69
CA ALA A 371 8.82 20.59 12.07
C ALA A 371 8.16 21.58 13.06
N ILE A 372 8.16 22.87 12.73
CA ILE A 372 7.46 23.91 13.49
C ILE A 372 5.97 23.54 13.65
N ALA A 373 5.30 23.17 12.57
CA ALA A 373 3.89 22.80 12.59
C ALA A 373 3.61 21.55 13.47
N PHE A 374 4.43 20.48 13.35
CA PHE A 374 4.30 19.32 14.23
C PHE A 374 4.55 19.66 15.70
N TYR A 375 5.50 20.55 15.99
CA TYR A 375 5.76 20.99 17.35
C TYR A 375 4.60 21.82 17.91
N ILE A 376 3.96 22.67 17.10
CA ILE A 376 2.71 23.36 17.49
C ILE A 376 1.60 22.34 17.81
N LYS A 377 1.44 21.26 17.02
CA LYS A 377 0.49 20.17 17.34
C LYS A 377 0.78 19.57 18.72
N ALA A 378 2.06 19.33 19.05
CA ALA A 378 2.49 18.82 20.35
C ALA A 378 2.12 19.77 21.50
N LEU A 379 2.46 21.05 21.37
CA LEU A 379 2.18 22.08 22.38
C LEU A 379 0.68 22.28 22.57
N ASN A 380 -0.11 22.24 21.49
CA ASN A 380 -1.58 22.30 21.55
C ASN A 380 -2.16 21.12 22.35
N CYS A 381 -1.64 19.89 22.20
CA CYS A 381 -2.07 18.75 23.02
C CYS A 381 -1.87 19.03 24.51
N LEU A 382 -0.69 19.53 24.89
CA LEU A 382 -0.36 19.85 26.28
C LEU A 382 -1.23 20.99 26.82
N LEU A 383 -1.36 22.09 26.08
CA LEU A 383 -2.12 23.28 26.48
C LEU A 383 -3.63 23.02 26.57
N SER A 384 -4.14 22.07 25.78
CA SER A 384 -5.52 21.58 25.91
C SER A 384 -5.77 20.87 27.24
N LYS A 385 -4.72 20.41 27.93
CA LYS A 385 -4.79 19.69 29.21
C LYS A 385 -4.28 20.50 30.40
N TRP A 386 -3.21 21.26 30.21
CA TRP A 386 -2.46 22.00 31.23
C TRP A 386 -2.15 23.40 30.70
N LYS A 387 -2.73 24.44 31.31
CA LYS A 387 -2.58 25.84 30.88
C LYS A 387 -1.29 26.47 31.41
N GLU A 388 -0.15 25.93 31.00
CA GLU A 388 1.16 26.39 31.48
C GLU A 388 1.66 27.63 30.70
N PRO A 389 2.01 28.74 31.39
CA PRO A 389 2.43 29.98 30.71
C PRO A 389 3.67 29.83 29.82
N LYS A 390 4.67 29.05 30.25
CA LYS A 390 5.89 28.80 29.46
C LYS A 390 5.55 28.10 28.14
N THR A 391 4.76 27.04 28.20
CA THR A 391 4.31 26.28 27.03
C THR A 391 3.48 27.14 26.08
N LEU A 392 2.62 28.02 26.62
CA LEU A 392 1.86 28.99 25.82
C LEU A 392 2.76 30.00 25.11
N ALA A 393 3.79 30.52 25.78
CA ALA A 393 4.75 31.44 25.18
C ALA A 393 5.52 30.77 24.02
N VAL A 394 5.95 29.51 24.20
CA VAL A 394 6.61 28.73 23.13
C VAL A 394 5.65 28.50 21.96
N LEU A 395 4.39 28.15 22.21
CA LEU A 395 3.39 27.99 21.14
C LEU A 395 3.21 29.28 20.33
N ARG A 396 3.09 30.43 21.01
CA ARG A 396 2.98 31.74 20.35
C ARG A 396 4.21 32.05 19.51
N TYR A 397 5.41 31.81 20.05
CA TYR A 397 6.67 32.01 19.31
C TYR A 397 6.69 31.25 17.98
N TYR A 398 6.33 29.97 17.99
CA TYR A 398 6.31 29.15 16.77
C TYR A 398 5.17 29.52 15.80
N CYS A 399 4.01 29.94 16.30
CA CYS A 399 2.96 30.48 15.43
C CYS A 399 3.42 31.76 14.73
N GLU A 400 4.07 32.69 15.45
CA GLU A 400 4.61 33.92 14.88
C GLU A 400 5.74 33.64 13.87
N GLN A 401 6.53 32.56 14.04
CA GLN A 401 7.47 32.14 12.99
C GLN A 401 6.77 31.72 11.69
N LEU A 402 5.68 30.95 11.76
CA LEU A 402 4.89 30.62 10.56
C LEU A 402 4.24 31.87 9.94
N MET A 403 3.75 32.80 10.76
CA MET A 403 3.24 34.09 10.28
C MET A 403 4.32 34.88 9.55
N ALA A 404 5.54 34.95 10.10
CA ALA A 404 6.65 35.64 9.46
C ALA A 404 7.04 35.02 8.11
N LEU A 405 6.98 33.68 7.98
CA LEU A 405 7.19 32.99 6.72
C LEU A 405 6.12 33.35 5.68
N TYR A 406 4.86 33.38 6.08
CA TYR A 406 3.75 33.82 5.24
C TYR A 406 3.95 35.28 4.80
N GLU A 407 4.18 36.22 5.71
CA GLU A 407 4.37 37.65 5.39
C GLU A 407 5.55 37.89 4.43
N LYS A 408 6.61 37.09 4.53
CA LYS A 408 7.75 37.18 3.62
C LYS A 408 7.46 36.64 2.21
N SER A 409 6.54 35.69 2.09
CA SER A 409 6.37 34.87 0.88
C SER A 409 5.11 35.20 0.07
N HIS A 410 4.06 35.71 0.73
CA HIS A 410 2.76 35.89 0.11
C HIS A 410 2.74 37.04 -0.91
N SER A 411 1.79 36.96 -1.82
CA SER A 411 1.47 37.99 -2.81
C SER A 411 0.06 37.73 -3.35
N PRO A 412 -0.56 38.65 -4.11
CA PRO A 412 -1.93 38.46 -4.62
C PRO A 412 -2.19 37.12 -5.33
N ASP A 413 -1.20 36.57 -6.05
CA ASP A 413 -1.33 35.30 -6.77
C ASP A 413 -0.73 34.09 -6.02
N TRP A 414 -0.25 34.29 -4.79
CA TRP A 414 0.49 33.29 -4.04
C TRP A 414 0.27 33.44 -2.54
N GLU A 415 -0.79 32.83 -2.04
CA GLU A 415 -1.21 32.88 -0.65
C GLU A 415 -0.60 31.70 0.13
N TRP A 416 0.73 31.69 0.28
CA TRP A 416 1.47 30.55 0.85
C TRP A 416 2.71 30.94 1.67
N PHE A 417 3.12 30.05 2.59
CA PHE A 417 4.22 30.24 3.55
C PHE A 417 5.62 30.25 2.94
N GLU A 418 5.78 29.67 1.75
CA GLU A 418 7.06 29.48 1.07
C GLU A 418 6.90 29.83 -0.41
N HIS A 419 7.99 30.00 -1.15
CA HIS A 419 7.95 30.22 -2.61
C HIS A 419 7.72 28.93 -3.44
N TYR A 420 7.35 27.84 -2.80
CA TYR A 420 7.03 26.56 -3.43
C TYR A 420 6.10 25.74 -2.53
N LEU A 421 5.47 24.71 -3.10
CA LEU A 421 4.68 23.69 -2.40
C LEU A 421 5.39 22.32 -2.49
N THR A 422 5.45 21.59 -1.37
CA THR A 422 6.16 20.30 -1.26
C THR A 422 5.26 19.17 -0.77
N TYR A 423 5.72 18.36 0.19
CA TYR A 423 4.98 17.38 0.97
C TYR A 423 4.37 17.99 2.23
N SER A 424 3.38 17.29 2.79
CA SER A 424 2.70 17.58 4.06
C SER A 424 2.20 19.02 4.18
N ASN A 425 1.89 19.67 3.06
CA ASN A 425 1.60 21.12 3.05
C ASN A 425 0.46 21.50 4.00
N ALA A 426 -0.57 20.65 4.08
CA ALA A 426 -1.75 20.86 4.91
C ALA A 426 -1.46 20.99 6.42
N ILE A 427 -0.29 20.53 6.89
CA ILE A 427 0.11 20.66 8.30
C ILE A 427 0.33 22.13 8.71
N LEU A 428 0.73 22.99 7.76
CA LEU A 428 1.05 24.41 8.03
C LEU A 428 -0.20 25.23 8.38
N PRO A 429 -1.28 25.25 7.57
CA PRO A 429 -2.53 25.89 7.98
C PRO A 429 -3.14 25.23 9.22
N GLU A 430 -3.01 23.90 9.37
CA GLU A 430 -3.51 23.22 10.57
C GLU A 430 -2.86 23.75 11.85
N ALA A 431 -1.53 23.93 11.85
CA ALA A 431 -0.81 24.45 13.00
C ALA A 431 -1.32 25.83 13.43
N LEU A 432 -1.62 26.73 12.49
CA LEU A 432 -2.19 28.04 12.81
C LEU A 432 -3.61 27.95 13.37
N ILE A 433 -4.46 27.04 12.87
CA ILE A 433 -5.82 26.81 13.44
C ILE A 433 -5.72 26.33 14.89
N LEU A 434 -4.78 25.43 15.17
CA LEU A 434 -4.52 24.96 16.54
C LEU A 434 -3.95 26.09 17.41
N GLY A 435 -3.10 26.95 16.85
CA GLY A 435 -2.62 28.17 17.50
C GLY A 435 -3.77 29.09 17.88
N TYR A 436 -4.71 29.37 16.96
CA TYR A 436 -5.92 30.14 17.20
C TYR A 436 -6.77 29.51 18.31
N LYS A 437 -7.02 28.19 18.25
CA LYS A 437 -7.83 27.48 19.24
C LYS A 437 -7.33 27.65 20.68
N ILE A 438 -6.02 27.75 20.87
CA ILE A 438 -5.41 27.95 22.19
C ILE A 438 -5.32 29.43 22.59
N THR A 439 -4.99 30.31 21.64
CA THR A 439 -4.62 31.70 21.95
C THR A 439 -5.75 32.71 21.75
N GLY A 440 -6.72 32.41 20.90
CA GLY A 440 -7.75 33.33 20.42
C GLY A 440 -7.25 34.38 19.40
N GLU A 441 -5.99 34.30 18.96
CA GLU A 441 -5.40 35.27 18.01
C GLU A 441 -6.01 35.12 16.60
N ARG A 442 -6.83 36.10 16.21
CA ARG A 442 -7.60 36.04 14.95
C ARG A 442 -6.72 36.03 13.71
N ARG A 443 -5.54 36.67 13.74
CA ARG A 443 -4.60 36.66 12.60
C ARG A 443 -4.21 35.23 12.19
N TYR A 444 -4.08 34.31 13.14
CA TYR A 444 -3.75 32.91 12.86
C TYR A 444 -4.88 32.19 12.11
N LEU A 445 -6.14 32.46 12.49
CA LEU A 445 -7.29 31.88 11.79
C LEU A 445 -7.38 32.42 10.36
N GLU A 446 -7.25 33.74 10.19
CA GLU A 446 -7.34 34.40 8.88
C GLU A 446 -6.28 33.89 7.89
N VAL A 447 -5.01 33.80 8.32
CA VAL A 447 -3.93 33.26 7.47
C VAL A 447 -4.14 31.77 7.19
N SER A 448 -4.62 31.01 8.17
CA SER A 448 -4.93 29.60 7.92
C SER A 448 -6.04 29.41 6.89
N GLU A 449 -7.13 30.18 6.96
CA GLU A 449 -8.21 30.13 5.98
C GLU A 449 -7.71 30.50 4.58
N LYS A 450 -6.92 31.57 4.45
CA LYS A 450 -6.33 31.96 3.16
C LYS A 450 -5.45 30.87 2.57
N THR A 451 -4.52 30.33 3.36
CA THR A 451 -3.56 29.33 2.91
C THR A 451 -4.20 27.97 2.67
N LEU A 452 -5.22 27.57 3.44
CA LEU A 452 -6.01 26.38 3.19
C LEU A 452 -6.85 26.52 1.91
N ASN A 453 -7.50 27.66 1.69
CA ASN A 453 -8.24 27.92 0.45
C ASN A 453 -7.31 27.94 -0.77
N PHE A 454 -6.09 28.47 -0.61
CA PHE A 454 -5.04 28.39 -1.63
C PHE A 454 -4.67 26.94 -1.95
N LEU A 455 -4.48 26.08 -0.95
CA LEU A 455 -4.26 24.64 -1.18
C LEU A 455 -5.45 24.00 -1.89
N ILE A 456 -6.68 24.24 -1.40
CA ILE A 456 -7.90 23.66 -1.98
C ILE A 456 -8.01 24.01 -3.46
N LYS A 457 -7.79 25.27 -3.82
CA LYS A 457 -7.81 25.75 -5.22
C LYS A 457 -6.83 24.99 -6.11
N HIS A 458 -5.69 24.58 -5.57
CA HIS A 458 -4.67 23.89 -6.35
C HIS A 458 -4.85 22.37 -6.34
N THR A 459 -5.41 21.77 -5.28
CA THR A 459 -5.47 20.32 -5.09
C THR A 459 -6.84 19.71 -5.34
N PHE A 460 -7.93 20.48 -5.40
CA PHE A 460 -9.25 19.97 -5.76
C PHE A 460 -9.65 20.42 -7.16
N LYS A 461 -9.87 19.46 -8.06
CA LYS A 461 -10.24 19.71 -9.46
C LYS A 461 -11.27 18.68 -9.91
N ASP A 462 -12.31 19.12 -10.64
CA ASP A 462 -13.34 18.24 -11.21
C ASP A 462 -13.96 17.28 -10.18
N SER A 463 -14.23 17.79 -8.97
CA SER A 463 -14.75 17.02 -7.81
C SER A 463 -13.82 15.90 -7.29
N MET A 464 -12.53 15.97 -7.61
CA MET A 464 -11.50 15.03 -7.18
C MET A 464 -10.39 15.76 -6.40
N TYR A 465 -9.84 15.08 -5.40
CA TYR A 465 -8.61 15.52 -4.74
C TYR A 465 -7.37 14.96 -5.45
N ILE A 466 -6.44 15.84 -5.79
CA ILE A 466 -5.22 15.57 -6.55
C ILE A 466 -4.04 16.22 -5.79
N PRO A 467 -3.41 15.50 -4.83
CA PRO A 467 -2.28 16.01 -4.07
C PRO A 467 -1.11 16.36 -4.98
N PHE A 468 -0.16 17.16 -4.47
CA PHE A 468 1.07 17.44 -5.20
C PHE A 468 1.89 16.16 -5.33
N GLY A 469 2.37 15.90 -6.54
CA GLY A 469 3.24 14.77 -6.81
C GLY A 469 4.67 15.04 -6.34
N GLN A 470 5.34 14.04 -5.77
CA GLN A 470 6.73 14.16 -5.33
C GLN A 470 7.76 14.05 -6.46
N SER A 471 7.30 13.73 -7.68
CA SER A 471 8.11 13.79 -8.90
C SER A 471 8.61 15.21 -9.23
N GLY A 472 8.06 16.23 -8.58
CA GLY A 472 8.61 17.58 -8.58
C GLY A 472 7.74 18.55 -7.76
N TRP A 473 8.41 19.34 -6.92
CA TRP A 473 7.77 20.43 -6.17
C TRP A 473 7.11 21.45 -7.09
N PHE A 474 6.21 22.27 -6.54
CA PHE A 474 5.49 23.29 -7.28
C PHE A 474 5.96 24.70 -6.88
N PRO A 475 6.97 25.27 -7.60
CA PRO A 475 7.43 26.63 -7.36
C PRO A 475 6.41 27.68 -7.81
N LYS A 476 6.44 28.82 -7.11
CA LYS A 476 5.71 30.03 -7.49
C LYS A 476 5.98 30.40 -8.94
N GLY A 477 4.91 30.58 -9.71
CA GLY A 477 4.96 30.97 -11.13
C GLY A 477 5.33 29.85 -12.12
N LYS A 478 5.46 28.59 -11.68
CA LYS A 478 5.73 27.44 -12.57
C LYS A 478 4.49 26.56 -12.76
N THR A 479 4.65 25.41 -13.40
CA THR A 479 3.62 24.36 -13.52
C THR A 479 3.82 23.28 -12.47
N ARG A 480 2.74 22.83 -11.83
CA ARG A 480 2.78 21.71 -10.88
C ARG A 480 2.92 20.35 -11.59
N GLN A 481 3.52 19.39 -10.90
CA GLN A 481 3.46 17.97 -11.26
C GLN A 481 2.23 17.29 -10.65
N TYR A 482 1.80 16.19 -11.27
CA TYR A 482 0.58 15.46 -10.90
C TYR A 482 0.82 14.02 -10.45
N PHE A 483 2.02 13.48 -10.65
CA PHE A 483 2.33 12.07 -10.42
C PHE A 483 3.31 11.87 -9.28
N ASP A 484 3.37 10.65 -8.76
CA ASP A 484 4.05 10.32 -7.50
C ASP A 484 3.30 10.93 -6.30
N GLN A 485 1.98 10.74 -6.30
CA GLN A 485 1.10 11.19 -5.23
C GLN A 485 1.23 10.24 -4.03
N GLN A 486 1.43 10.79 -2.83
CA GLN A 486 1.70 10.01 -1.63
C GLN A 486 0.53 10.08 -0.62
N PRO A 487 0.24 8.98 0.10
CA PRO A 487 -0.74 8.91 1.19
C PRO A 487 -0.61 9.99 2.26
N GLU A 488 0.61 10.40 2.61
CA GLU A 488 0.85 11.41 3.66
C GLU A 488 0.15 12.75 3.36
N ASP A 489 0.21 13.24 2.13
CA ASP A 489 -0.44 14.49 1.72
C ASP A 489 -1.97 14.41 1.79
N VAL A 490 -2.51 13.21 1.51
CA VAL A 490 -3.94 12.93 1.62
C VAL A 490 -4.35 12.93 3.09
N ALA A 491 -3.58 12.26 3.95
CA ALA A 491 -3.84 12.20 5.38
C ALA A 491 -3.82 13.59 6.02
N ALA A 492 -2.77 14.39 5.77
CA ALA A 492 -2.66 15.75 6.29
C ALA A 492 -3.81 16.64 5.82
N THR A 493 -4.26 16.49 4.56
CA THR A 493 -5.39 17.26 4.02
C THR A 493 -6.71 16.87 4.67
N VAL A 494 -6.97 15.58 4.86
CA VAL A 494 -8.16 15.12 5.58
C VAL A 494 -8.16 15.64 7.02
N GLU A 495 -7.01 15.59 7.71
CA GLU A 495 -6.85 16.11 9.08
C GLU A 495 -7.16 17.61 9.16
N VAL A 496 -6.53 18.46 8.33
CA VAL A 496 -6.75 19.92 8.40
C VAL A 496 -8.19 20.30 8.06
N LEU A 497 -8.82 19.62 7.10
CA LEU A 497 -10.22 19.89 6.74
C LEU A 497 -11.18 19.53 7.87
N ASN A 498 -10.93 18.41 8.56
CA ASN A 498 -11.69 18.03 9.75
C ASN A 498 -11.42 18.98 10.93
N THR A 499 -10.17 19.39 11.15
CA THR A 499 -9.80 20.37 12.18
C THR A 499 -10.47 21.72 11.92
N MET A 500 -10.45 22.21 10.68
CA MET A 500 -11.10 23.44 10.27
C MET A 500 -12.62 23.35 10.45
N PHE A 501 -13.24 22.25 10.04
CA PHE A 501 -14.65 21.98 10.30
C PHE A 501 -14.97 22.06 11.80
N GLN A 502 -14.19 21.40 12.66
CA GLN A 502 -14.44 21.40 14.11
C GLN A 502 -14.29 22.79 14.76
N VAL A 503 -13.33 23.60 14.31
CA VAL A 503 -13.08 24.93 14.90
C VAL A 503 -14.09 25.97 14.40
N THR A 504 -14.52 25.88 13.15
CA THR A 504 -15.50 26.81 12.55
C THR A 504 -16.95 26.41 12.87
N ASN A 505 -17.22 25.12 13.11
CA ASN A 505 -18.54 24.61 13.48
C ASN A 505 -18.84 24.93 14.97
N GLY A 506 -19.37 26.14 15.21
CA GLY A 506 -19.73 26.65 16.54
C GLY A 506 -19.34 28.11 16.79
N SER A 507 -18.61 28.73 15.87
CA SER A 507 -18.16 30.12 15.96
C SER A 507 -19.00 31.05 15.07
N THR A 508 -19.43 32.20 15.60
CA THR A 508 -20.05 33.30 14.82
C THR A 508 -19.00 34.18 14.11
N ILE A 509 -17.72 33.81 14.19
CA ILE A 509 -16.56 34.63 13.78
C ILE A 509 -16.05 34.15 12.42
N LEU A 510 -16.90 34.15 11.40
CA LEU A 510 -16.45 34.03 10.01
C LEU A 510 -16.64 35.39 9.34
N SER A 511 -15.54 35.97 8.86
CA SER A 511 -15.48 37.27 8.18
C SER A 511 -15.86 37.20 6.69
N SER A 512 -16.17 36.00 6.17
CA SER A 512 -16.59 35.80 4.79
C SER A 512 -17.96 35.10 4.72
N PRO A 513 -18.90 35.56 3.88
CA PRO A 513 -20.17 34.87 3.58
C PRO A 513 -19.94 33.64 2.67
N SER A 514 -18.80 32.97 2.77
CA SER A 514 -18.51 31.76 1.99
C SER A 514 -19.25 30.57 2.60
N LYS A 515 -20.45 30.36 2.07
CA LYS A 515 -21.03 29.07 1.66
C LYS A 515 -20.68 27.88 2.56
N ASP A 516 -21.66 27.53 3.38
CA ASP A 516 -21.94 26.22 3.98
C ASP A 516 -20.79 25.55 4.77
N ARG A 517 -20.92 25.53 6.10
CA ARG A 517 -20.01 24.84 7.04
C ARG A 517 -19.79 23.37 6.72
N LYS A 518 -20.71 22.75 5.96
CA LYS A 518 -20.59 21.38 5.45
C LYS A 518 -19.47 21.22 4.40
N HIS A 519 -19.02 22.31 3.78
CA HIS A 519 -18.02 22.30 2.72
C HIS A 519 -16.71 21.63 3.12
N TYR A 520 -16.09 21.98 4.26
CA TYR A 520 -14.84 21.34 4.68
C TYR A 520 -15.00 19.85 4.97
N LYS A 521 -16.15 19.45 5.52
CA LYS A 521 -16.47 18.03 5.74
C LYS A 521 -16.67 17.28 4.43
N GLU A 522 -17.31 17.90 3.43
CA GLU A 522 -17.45 17.35 2.08
C GLU A 522 -16.08 17.19 1.40
N LEU A 523 -15.22 18.22 1.45
CA LEU A 523 -13.86 18.15 0.94
C LEU A 523 -13.03 17.06 1.65
N ALA A 524 -13.19 16.88 2.97
CA ALA A 524 -12.50 15.82 3.70
C ALA A 524 -12.92 14.44 3.18
N ASN A 525 -14.21 14.23 2.89
CA ASN A 525 -14.69 12.99 2.29
C ASN A 525 -14.15 12.80 0.86
N ILE A 526 -14.11 13.86 0.04
CA ILE A 526 -13.53 13.81 -1.31
C ILE A 526 -12.04 13.47 -1.25
N ALA A 527 -11.28 14.11 -0.36
CA ALA A 527 -9.87 13.80 -0.15
C ALA A 527 -9.67 12.36 0.32
N PHE A 528 -10.48 11.88 1.27
CA PHE A 528 -10.40 10.50 1.74
C PHE A 528 -10.71 9.47 0.64
N ASN A 529 -11.64 9.78 -0.27
CA ASN A 529 -11.99 8.89 -1.36
C ASN A 529 -10.82 8.64 -2.34
N TRP A 530 -9.75 9.44 -2.31
CA TRP A 530 -8.50 9.15 -3.01
C TRP A 530 -7.98 7.74 -2.67
N PHE A 531 -8.03 7.34 -1.39
CA PHE A 531 -7.63 6.00 -0.95
C PHE A 531 -8.54 4.91 -1.53
N LEU A 532 -9.80 5.25 -1.80
CA LEU A 532 -10.84 4.36 -2.26
C LEU A 532 -10.97 4.35 -3.79
N GLY A 533 -10.08 5.03 -4.52
CA GLY A 533 -10.04 5.02 -5.98
C GLY A 533 -10.59 6.25 -6.68
N ASP A 534 -11.02 7.29 -5.97
CA ASP A 534 -11.31 8.60 -6.58
C ASP A 534 -10.01 9.39 -6.75
N ASN A 535 -9.15 8.87 -7.61
CA ASN A 535 -7.85 9.43 -7.93
C ASN A 535 -7.59 9.37 -9.45
N VAL A 536 -6.45 9.92 -9.88
CA VAL A 536 -6.13 10.09 -11.30
C VAL A 536 -6.04 8.77 -12.09
N LEU A 537 -5.81 7.63 -11.43
CA LEU A 537 -5.80 6.31 -12.06
C LEU A 537 -7.13 5.55 -11.93
N GLY A 538 -8.08 6.06 -11.14
CA GLY A 538 -9.35 5.37 -10.87
C GLY A 538 -9.18 4.04 -10.12
N GLN A 539 -8.11 3.89 -9.34
CA GLN A 539 -7.73 2.61 -8.72
C GLN A 539 -7.60 2.73 -7.19
N VAL A 540 -8.10 1.73 -6.47
CA VAL A 540 -8.03 1.68 -5.01
C VAL A 540 -6.57 1.65 -4.52
N VAL A 541 -6.25 2.47 -3.52
CA VAL A 541 -4.93 2.52 -2.86
C VAL A 541 -4.97 1.78 -1.51
N TYR A 542 -6.10 1.81 -0.80
CA TYR A 542 -6.30 1.06 0.44
C TYR A 542 -6.66 -0.41 0.18
N ASP A 543 -5.83 -1.35 0.63
CA ASP A 543 -6.09 -2.77 0.50
C ASP A 543 -7.00 -3.27 1.65
N ARG A 544 -8.25 -3.59 1.32
CA ARG A 544 -9.23 -4.08 2.29
C ARG A 544 -8.90 -5.47 2.83
N THR A 545 -8.12 -6.26 2.10
CA THR A 545 -7.77 -7.64 2.46
C THR A 545 -6.73 -7.62 3.57
N THR A 546 -5.61 -6.92 3.36
CA THR A 546 -4.51 -6.82 4.34
C THR A 546 -4.81 -5.79 5.44
N GLY A 547 -5.56 -4.74 5.11
CA GLY A 547 -5.68 -3.54 5.93
C GLY A 547 -4.48 -2.59 5.81
N GLY A 548 -3.61 -2.79 4.82
CA GLY A 548 -2.52 -1.88 4.46
C GLY A 548 -2.94 -0.85 3.41
N CYS A 549 -2.01 0.03 3.05
CA CYS A 549 -2.21 1.03 2.00
C CYS A 549 -1.02 0.96 1.04
N HIS A 550 -1.29 1.03 -0.25
CA HIS A 550 -0.26 1.13 -1.28
C HIS A 550 0.51 2.45 -1.16
N ASP A 551 1.81 2.42 -1.48
CA ASP A 551 2.75 3.52 -1.21
C ASP A 551 2.45 4.79 -2.01
N GLY A 552 1.82 4.69 -3.18
CA GLY A 552 1.46 5.90 -3.92
C GLY A 552 0.99 5.64 -5.34
N ILE A 553 0.68 6.74 -6.02
CA ILE A 553 0.17 6.73 -7.41
C ILE A 553 1.23 7.31 -8.34
N GLY A 554 1.78 6.46 -9.19
CA GLY A 554 2.66 6.86 -10.30
C GLY A 554 1.87 7.31 -11.53
N GLU A 555 2.57 7.51 -12.64
CA GLU A 555 1.96 7.98 -13.90
C GLU A 555 0.97 6.97 -14.51
N LYS A 556 1.31 5.68 -14.44
CA LYS A 556 0.55 4.60 -15.10
C LYS A 556 0.08 3.50 -14.16
N PHE A 557 0.66 3.41 -12.96
CA PHE A 557 0.44 2.33 -12.02
C PHE A 557 0.51 2.80 -10.57
N ILE A 558 -0.15 2.06 -9.69
CA ILE A 558 -0.01 2.18 -8.25
C ILE A 558 1.29 1.47 -7.82
N ASN A 559 2.05 2.09 -6.92
CA ASN A 559 3.14 1.40 -6.23
C ASN A 559 2.55 0.42 -5.21
N LEU A 560 2.61 -0.88 -5.51
CA LEU A 560 1.91 -1.91 -4.74
C LEU A 560 2.54 -2.24 -3.37
N ASN A 561 3.73 -1.71 -3.07
CA ASN A 561 4.30 -1.84 -1.73
C ASN A 561 3.36 -1.22 -0.69
N GLN A 562 3.26 -1.84 0.48
CA GLN A 562 2.46 -1.37 1.60
C GLN A 562 3.38 -1.08 2.80
N GLY A 563 4.18 -0.02 2.69
CA GLY A 563 5.13 0.40 3.73
C GLY A 563 4.48 0.99 4.98
N ALA A 564 5.32 1.42 5.93
CA ALA A 564 4.87 2.03 7.17
C ALA A 564 4.15 3.36 6.93
N GLU A 565 4.79 4.29 6.22
CA GLU A 565 4.26 5.63 5.97
C GLU A 565 2.86 5.60 5.35
N SER A 566 2.70 4.86 4.26
CA SER A 566 1.43 4.72 3.54
C SER A 566 0.32 4.11 4.40
N THR A 567 0.62 3.00 5.08
CA THR A 567 -0.31 2.31 5.98
C THR A 567 -0.76 3.20 7.13
N ILE A 568 0.18 3.91 7.76
CA ILE A 568 -0.07 4.83 8.85
C ILE A 568 -0.89 6.03 8.36
N SER A 569 -0.54 6.61 7.21
CA SER A 569 -1.23 7.76 6.61
C SER A 569 -2.71 7.45 6.38
N TYR A 570 -3.04 6.30 5.79
CA TYR A 570 -4.43 5.85 5.67
C TYR A 570 -5.13 5.75 7.03
N LEU A 571 -4.46 5.16 8.04
CA LEU A 571 -5.04 4.98 9.36
C LEU A 571 -5.29 6.32 10.08
N LEU A 572 -4.37 7.29 9.97
CA LEU A 572 -4.54 8.65 10.48
C LEU A 572 -5.74 9.33 9.82
N ALA A 573 -5.79 9.32 8.49
CA ALA A 573 -6.90 9.87 7.73
C ALA A 573 -8.24 9.24 8.17
N ARG A 574 -8.29 7.91 8.29
CA ARG A 574 -9.50 7.17 8.65
C ARG A 574 -9.94 7.41 10.10
N LEU A 575 -8.98 7.56 11.03
CA LEU A 575 -9.23 7.85 12.45
C LEU A 575 -9.68 9.29 12.69
N SER A 576 -9.36 10.21 11.77
CA SER A 576 -9.79 11.62 11.86
C SER A 576 -11.30 11.80 11.66
N PHE A 577 -11.97 10.85 11.00
CA PHE A 577 -13.43 10.83 10.92
C PHE A 577 -14.04 10.41 12.25
N GLU A 578 -14.92 11.27 12.77
CA GLU A 578 -15.79 10.97 13.90
C GLU A 578 -16.59 9.68 13.59
N GLY A 579 -16.63 8.78 14.57
CA GLY A 579 -17.47 7.59 14.53
C GLY A 579 -18.77 7.86 15.25
#